data_AF-A0A2N7Q5W9-F1
#
_entry.id   AF-A0A2N7Q5W9-F1
#
_cell.length_a   1.000
_cell.length_b   1.000
_cell.length_c   1.000
_cell.angle_alpha   90.00
_cell.angle_beta   90.00
_cell.angle_gamma   90.00
#
_symmetry.space_group_name_H-M   'P 1'
#
loop_
_entity.id
_entity.type
_entity.pdbx_description
1 polymer ?
#
loop_
_entity_poly.entity_id
_entity_poly.type
_entity_poly.pdbx_seq_one_letter_code
_entity_poly.pdbx_strand_id
1 'polypeptide(L)'
;LIEFFKKEKILEQDIDKIDDVLEKYKNIIKAADENRSESNLRQDIVNFLLILYNRDNIIVEDQRLDISIKDDQGILRAFIEVKRPQNVIEMVRPDDINKKALHQIIENYIENYTENGNFDINYFVITNGLEWFILNDSTLFNNFISNKDFQRFTNGGNNSLFQELYKNKSKAEKYELIGKFIEHYNIKLDFFYLNLKNKQYPDEIKAKALYYLLNRKTLFKEGWIIPNNLDKNFYNELLYIFGLKEEDAGTGSVKKIIVPNGVNNTIYDLIRKTGNLPKTNQIDEEILEIIILWFNRILFLKLFESQLVSFNDDQSMKFLNTDRINEFNRLNHLFFNILAKKLNDRETNDFNFIPYLNSSLFEKQEIETKYPISDMLNDPLPYYEKTILLDHNKKRREGTVRILDYLFKFLDAYDFGSEKGQSNKTFISPAVLGLVFEKINGYKDGSVYTPSEITDYMAKVTLENYIVSEV
;
A
#
# COMPACT_ATOMS: atom_id res chain seq x y z
N LEU A 1 5.16 12.98 14.11
CA LEU A 1 5.68 12.84 12.73
C LEU A 1 7.20 12.77 12.65
N ILE A 2 7.96 13.70 13.26
CA ILE A 2 9.44 13.68 13.12
C ILE A 2 10.08 12.38 13.64
N GLU A 3 9.63 11.84 14.79
CA GLU A 3 10.10 10.54 15.31
C GLU A 3 9.78 9.35 14.38
N PHE A 4 8.71 9.43 13.59
CA PHE A 4 8.38 8.40 12.60
C PHE A 4 9.41 8.42 11.45
N PHE A 5 9.66 9.60 10.88
CA PHE A 5 10.61 9.76 9.76
C PHE A 5 12.09 9.63 10.14
N LYS A 6 12.41 9.65 11.44
CA LYS A 6 13.75 9.34 11.96
C LYS A 6 14.15 7.89 11.67
N LYS A 7 13.18 6.97 11.65
CA LYS A 7 13.40 5.53 11.42
C LYS A 7 13.33 5.13 9.95
N GLU A 8 12.61 5.90 9.15
CA GLU A 8 12.53 5.70 7.69
C GLU A 8 13.91 5.86 7.05
N LYS A 9 14.27 5.03 6.07
CA LYS A 9 15.49 5.24 5.26
C LYS A 9 15.14 6.15 4.08
N ILE A 10 16.03 7.09 3.73
CA ILE A 10 15.89 7.84 2.48
C ILE A 10 16.06 6.84 1.33
N LEU A 11 15.11 6.82 0.39
CA LEU A 11 15.20 5.93 -0.77
C LEU A 11 16.44 6.30 -1.60
N GLU A 12 17.18 5.32 -2.12
CA GLU A 12 18.42 5.59 -2.88
C GLU A 12 18.19 6.52 -4.08
N GLN A 13 17.05 6.38 -4.75
CA GLN A 13 16.61 7.26 -5.84
C GLN A 13 16.36 8.72 -5.43
N ASP A 14 16.20 8.99 -4.13
CA ASP A 14 15.95 10.32 -3.58
C ASP A 14 17.25 10.94 -3.02
N ILE A 15 18.36 10.18 -2.95
CA ILE A 15 19.64 10.64 -2.37
C ILE A 15 20.19 11.84 -3.14
N ASP A 16 20.16 11.78 -4.47
CA ASP A 16 20.65 12.86 -5.33
C ASP A 16 19.84 14.17 -5.16
N LYS A 17 18.64 14.10 -4.57
CA LYS A 17 17.78 15.26 -4.29
C LYS A 17 17.90 15.78 -2.86
N ILE A 18 18.57 15.06 -1.95
CA ILE A 18 18.62 15.43 -0.52
C ILE A 18 19.25 16.81 -0.34
N ASP A 19 20.35 17.08 -1.04
CA ASP A 19 21.07 18.36 -0.92
C ASP A 19 20.20 19.52 -1.40
N ASP A 20 19.51 19.36 -2.53
CA ASP A 20 18.57 20.35 -3.06
C ASP A 20 17.37 20.55 -2.11
N VAL A 21 16.81 19.45 -1.59
CA VAL A 21 15.71 19.47 -0.61
C VAL A 21 16.14 20.22 0.65
N LEU A 22 17.35 19.97 1.15
CA LEU A 22 17.90 20.64 2.34
C LEU A 22 18.15 22.13 2.08
N GLU A 23 18.65 22.49 0.90
CA GLU A 23 18.84 23.89 0.50
C GLU A 23 17.50 24.64 0.43
N LYS A 24 16.50 24.09 -0.28
CA LYS A 24 15.18 24.73 -0.40
C LYS A 24 14.45 24.78 0.94
N TYR A 25 14.58 23.74 1.77
CA TYR A 25 14.12 23.75 3.15
C TYR A 25 14.71 24.93 3.94
N LYS A 26 16.03 25.13 3.88
CA LYS A 26 16.70 26.24 4.58
C LYS A 26 16.20 27.61 4.12
N ASN A 27 15.85 27.75 2.84
CA ASN A 27 15.25 28.98 2.32
C ASN A 27 13.88 29.26 2.94
N ILE A 28 13.02 28.24 3.07
CA ILE A 28 11.72 28.36 3.76
C ILE A 28 11.92 28.79 5.22
N ILE A 29 12.84 28.13 5.95
CA ILE A 29 13.12 28.47 7.35
C ILE A 29 13.64 29.90 7.47
N LYS A 30 14.60 30.29 6.63
CA LYS A 30 15.15 31.65 6.61
C LYS A 30 14.07 32.69 6.31
N ALA A 31 13.20 32.43 5.33
CA ALA A 31 12.11 33.34 4.99
C ALA A 31 11.13 33.51 6.15
N ALA A 32 10.84 32.43 6.87
CA ALA A 32 9.99 32.48 8.05
C ALA A 32 10.66 33.21 9.23
N ASP A 33 11.92 32.91 9.53
CA ASP A 33 12.67 33.54 10.62
C ASP A 33 12.89 35.04 10.40
N GLU A 34 13.19 35.45 9.16
CA GLU A 34 13.32 36.86 8.77
C GLU A 34 11.96 37.57 8.64
N ASN A 35 10.84 36.86 8.85
CA ASN A 35 9.48 37.37 8.69
C ASN A 35 9.26 38.06 7.34
N ARG A 36 9.76 37.42 6.27
CA ARG A 36 9.54 37.89 4.91
C ARG A 36 8.04 37.91 4.60
N SER A 37 7.69 38.62 3.52
CA SER A 37 6.28 38.71 3.11
C SER A 37 5.70 37.31 2.82
N GLU A 38 4.39 37.17 2.98
CA GLU A 38 3.67 35.92 2.68
C GLU A 38 3.92 35.45 1.24
N SER A 39 4.02 36.39 0.29
CA SER A 39 4.38 36.11 -1.10
C SER A 39 5.79 35.54 -1.25
N ASN A 40 6.78 36.03 -0.49
CA ASN A 40 8.12 35.46 -0.52
C ASN A 40 8.14 34.05 0.06
N LEU A 41 7.46 33.83 1.20
CA LEU A 41 7.38 32.51 1.81
C LEU A 41 6.68 31.50 0.89
N ARG A 42 5.61 31.92 0.21
CA ARG A 42 4.92 31.13 -0.81
C ARG A 42 5.86 30.74 -1.94
N GLN A 43 6.62 31.69 -2.48
CA GLN A 43 7.60 31.40 -3.53
C GLN A 43 8.66 30.39 -3.08
N ASP A 44 9.16 30.50 -1.85
CA ASP A 44 10.12 29.54 -1.30
C ASP A 44 9.50 28.14 -1.12
N ILE A 45 8.22 28.05 -0.75
CA ILE A 45 7.47 26.77 -0.70
C ILE A 45 7.25 26.20 -2.11
N VAL A 46 6.88 27.02 -3.10
CA VAL A 46 6.74 26.59 -4.50
C VAL A 46 8.07 26.04 -5.02
N ASN A 47 9.18 26.73 -4.76
CA ASN A 47 10.51 26.28 -5.15
C ASN A 47 10.88 24.92 -4.50
N PHE A 48 10.48 24.70 -3.25
CA PHE A 48 10.66 23.41 -2.58
C PHE A 48 9.81 22.31 -3.26
N LEU A 49 8.54 22.58 -3.55
CA LEU A 49 7.67 21.63 -4.23
C LEU A 49 8.18 21.28 -5.64
N LEU A 50 8.75 22.23 -6.38
CA LEU A 50 9.30 21.96 -7.72
C LEU A 50 10.40 20.90 -7.72
N ILE A 51 11.20 20.80 -6.65
CA ILE A 51 12.18 19.70 -6.47
C ILE A 51 11.49 18.34 -6.33
N LEU A 52 10.31 18.30 -5.69
CA LEU A 52 9.54 17.09 -5.46
C LEU A 52 8.82 16.60 -6.71
N TYR A 53 8.21 17.50 -7.47
CA TYR A 53 7.32 17.18 -8.60
C TYR A 53 7.98 17.30 -9.97
N ASN A 54 9.10 18.01 -10.07
CA ASN A 54 9.87 18.25 -11.31
C ASN A 54 9.03 18.83 -12.47
N ARG A 55 7.96 19.58 -12.16
CA ARG A 55 7.00 20.13 -13.15
C ARG A 55 6.25 21.36 -12.63
N ASP A 56 6.37 22.47 -13.36
CA ASP A 56 5.67 23.73 -13.05
C ASP A 56 4.15 23.63 -13.25
N ASN A 57 3.68 22.87 -14.25
CA ASN A 57 2.24 22.79 -14.56
C ASN A 57 1.40 22.05 -13.50
N ILE A 58 2.07 21.30 -12.62
CA ILE A 58 1.47 20.60 -11.49
C ILE A 58 1.27 21.56 -10.31
N ILE A 59 2.08 22.62 -10.19
CA ILE A 59 2.01 23.58 -9.08
C ILE A 59 1.49 24.91 -9.62
N VAL A 60 0.28 25.29 -9.24
CA VAL A 60 -0.38 26.49 -9.74
C VAL A 60 -0.63 27.45 -8.58
N GLU A 61 -0.06 28.65 -8.68
CA GLU A 61 -0.55 29.80 -7.91
C GLU A 61 -1.76 30.37 -8.66
N ASP A 62 -2.94 30.40 -8.02
CA ASP A 62 -4.18 30.93 -8.60
C ASP A 62 -4.63 32.15 -7.77
N GLN A 63 -5.41 33.06 -8.35
CA GLN A 63 -5.97 34.20 -7.63
C GLN A 63 -6.88 33.80 -6.46
N ARG A 64 -7.37 32.55 -6.46
CA ARG A 64 -8.26 31.99 -5.44
C ARG A 64 -7.52 31.26 -4.31
N LEU A 65 -6.38 30.64 -4.63
CA LEU A 65 -5.66 29.72 -3.75
C LEU A 65 -4.19 30.11 -3.67
N ASP A 66 -3.63 30.10 -2.46
CA ASP A 66 -2.22 30.40 -2.26
C ASP A 66 -1.32 29.45 -3.08
N ILE A 67 -1.45 28.13 -2.91
CA ILE A 67 -0.78 27.14 -3.75
C ILE A 67 -1.72 25.97 -4.03
N SER A 68 -1.83 25.59 -5.30
CA SER A 68 -2.60 24.43 -5.76
C SER A 68 -1.67 23.37 -6.35
N ILE A 69 -1.89 22.11 -6.01
CA ILE A 69 -1.14 20.98 -6.55
C ILE A 69 -2.08 20.08 -7.34
N LYS A 70 -1.84 19.95 -8.64
CA LYS A 70 -2.65 19.20 -9.61
C LYS A 70 -1.93 17.94 -10.09
N ASP A 71 -2.67 16.90 -10.44
CA ASP A 71 -2.07 15.73 -11.08
C ASP A 71 -1.77 15.95 -12.57
N ASP A 72 -1.25 14.90 -13.23
CA ASP A 72 -0.90 14.92 -14.65
C ASP A 72 -2.12 15.17 -15.57
N GLN A 73 -3.34 14.98 -15.08
CA GLN A 73 -4.59 15.25 -15.79
C GLN A 73 -5.11 16.67 -15.53
N GLY A 74 -4.41 17.46 -14.70
CA GLY A 74 -4.82 18.80 -14.30
C GLY A 74 -5.88 18.82 -13.20
N ILE A 75 -6.15 17.68 -12.53
CA ILE A 75 -7.11 17.58 -11.43
C ILE A 75 -6.44 18.06 -10.15
N LEU A 76 -7.11 18.93 -9.40
CA LEU A 76 -6.62 19.43 -8.11
C LEU A 76 -6.58 18.31 -7.06
N ARG A 77 -5.40 18.03 -6.52
CA ARG A 77 -5.16 16.97 -5.52
C ARG A 77 -4.85 17.51 -4.14
N ALA A 78 -4.18 18.65 -4.04
CA ALA A 78 -3.91 19.27 -2.76
C ALA A 78 -3.89 20.80 -2.87
N PHE A 79 -4.13 21.44 -1.74
CA PHE A 79 -4.09 22.88 -1.58
C PHE A 79 -3.25 23.26 -0.36
N ILE A 80 -2.51 24.36 -0.43
CA ILE A 80 -1.72 24.89 0.69
C ILE A 80 -2.11 26.35 0.97
N GLU A 81 -2.59 26.64 2.18
CA GLU A 81 -2.78 27.99 2.72
C GLU A 81 -1.50 28.42 3.44
N VAL A 82 -0.94 29.57 3.05
CA VAL A 82 0.30 30.07 3.64
C VAL A 82 -0.02 31.27 4.54
N LYS A 83 0.54 31.29 5.73
CA LYS A 83 0.48 32.43 6.65
C LYS A 83 1.87 32.91 7.02
N ARG A 84 1.96 34.18 7.38
CA ARG A 84 3.19 34.71 7.99
C ARG A 84 3.37 34.14 9.40
N PRO A 85 4.60 33.83 9.83
CA PRO A 85 4.88 33.37 11.20
C PRO A 85 4.37 34.30 12.29
N GLN A 86 4.43 35.62 12.08
CA GLN A 86 3.90 36.63 13.01
C GLN A 86 2.37 36.73 13.04
N ASN A 87 1.67 36.14 12.06
CA ASN A 87 0.21 36.18 11.98
C ASN A 87 -0.43 35.10 12.86
N VAL A 88 -0.12 35.16 14.16
CA VAL A 88 -0.54 34.15 15.16
C VAL A 88 -2.05 34.18 15.46
N ILE A 89 -2.75 35.22 14.99
CA ILE A 89 -4.21 35.36 15.11
C ILE A 89 -4.90 34.56 14.01
N GLU A 90 -4.39 34.57 12.78
CA GLU A 90 -5.01 33.88 11.64
C GLU A 90 -4.53 32.44 11.47
N MET A 91 -3.37 32.08 12.03
CA MET A 91 -2.76 30.76 11.96
C MET A 91 -3.39 29.77 12.97
N VAL A 92 -3.70 28.57 12.50
CA VAL A 92 -4.19 27.45 13.33
C VAL A 92 -3.16 26.99 14.36
N ARG A 93 -3.64 26.38 15.45
CA ARG A 93 -2.83 25.77 16.51
C ARG A 93 -3.32 24.37 16.83
N PRO A 94 -2.49 23.50 17.43
CA PRO A 94 -2.91 22.14 17.76
C PRO A 94 -4.15 22.08 18.68
N ASP A 95 -4.33 23.09 19.52
CA ASP A 95 -5.43 23.25 20.46
C ASP A 95 -6.56 24.16 19.94
N ASP A 96 -6.33 24.88 18.82
CA ASP A 96 -7.28 25.85 18.28
C ASP A 96 -7.15 25.97 16.75
N ILE A 97 -7.95 25.15 16.06
CA ILE A 97 -8.02 25.11 14.60
C ILE A 97 -9.01 26.13 14.03
N ASN A 98 -9.86 26.77 14.84
CA ASN A 98 -10.93 27.65 14.38
C ASN A 98 -10.42 29.05 14.02
N LYS A 99 -9.52 29.11 13.04
CA LYS A 99 -8.82 30.32 12.63
C LYS A 99 -9.08 30.64 11.17
N LYS A 100 -8.81 31.89 10.81
CA LYS A 100 -9.01 32.40 9.45
C LYS A 100 -8.34 31.53 8.38
N ALA A 101 -7.15 30.98 8.64
CA ALA A 101 -6.51 30.06 7.70
C ALA A 101 -7.41 28.85 7.38
N LEU A 102 -8.03 28.20 8.37
CA LEU A 102 -8.99 27.12 8.13
C LEU A 102 -10.27 27.63 7.44
N HIS A 103 -10.73 28.83 7.79
CA HIS A 103 -11.91 29.42 7.14
C HIS A 103 -11.71 29.65 5.64
N GLN A 104 -10.50 30.04 5.23
CA GLN A 104 -10.14 30.18 3.82
C GLN A 104 -10.15 28.84 3.08
N ILE A 105 -9.67 27.77 3.73
CA ILE A 105 -9.74 26.41 3.17
C ILE A 105 -11.18 25.98 2.95
N ILE A 106 -12.03 26.18 3.95
CA ILE A 106 -13.45 25.82 3.89
C ILE A 106 -14.17 26.66 2.84
N GLU A 107 -13.96 27.98 2.80
CA GLU A 107 -14.55 28.85 1.77
C GLU A 107 -14.19 28.35 0.36
N ASN A 108 -12.89 28.13 0.12
CA ASN A 108 -12.40 27.65 -1.16
C ASN A 108 -12.95 26.27 -1.52
N TYR A 109 -13.05 25.37 -0.54
CA TYR A 109 -13.62 24.05 -0.75
C TYR A 109 -15.07 24.15 -1.21
N ILE A 110 -15.87 24.96 -0.50
CA ILE A 110 -17.29 25.17 -0.81
C ILE A 110 -17.45 25.80 -2.20
N GLU A 111 -16.63 26.81 -2.55
CA GLU A 111 -16.66 27.44 -3.87
C GLU A 111 -16.39 26.43 -4.99
N ASN A 112 -15.33 25.62 -4.86
CA ASN A 112 -15.00 24.58 -5.83
C ASN A 112 -16.08 23.49 -5.92
N TYR A 113 -16.66 23.09 -4.78
CA TYR A 113 -17.76 22.12 -4.73
C TYR A 113 -19.00 22.63 -5.48
N THR A 114 -19.26 23.94 -5.38
CA THR A 114 -20.44 24.57 -6.00
C THR A 114 -20.29 24.72 -7.50
N GLU A 115 -19.10 25.09 -7.96
CA GLU A 115 -18.82 25.25 -9.39
C GLU A 115 -18.72 23.90 -10.12
N ASN A 116 -18.11 22.89 -9.49
CA ASN A 116 -17.70 21.66 -10.17
C ASN A 116 -18.37 20.38 -9.62
N GLY A 117 -19.18 20.48 -8.57
CA GLY A 117 -19.72 19.32 -7.86
C GLY A 117 -18.67 18.65 -6.97
N ASN A 118 -18.78 17.34 -6.77
CA ASN A 118 -17.76 16.62 -6.00
C ASN A 118 -16.43 16.59 -6.76
N PHE A 119 -15.33 16.91 -6.08
CA PHE A 119 -14.01 17.03 -6.68
C PHE A 119 -12.94 16.38 -5.80
N ASP A 120 -11.95 15.79 -6.46
CA ASP A 120 -11.10 14.72 -5.92
C ASP A 120 -9.82 15.25 -5.26
N ILE A 121 -10.00 16.08 -4.22
CA ILE A 121 -8.91 16.55 -3.34
C ILE A 121 -8.54 15.45 -2.36
N ASN A 122 -7.24 15.28 -2.08
CA ASN A 122 -6.73 14.39 -1.05
C ASN A 122 -6.35 15.11 0.24
N TYR A 123 -5.74 16.29 0.14
CA TYR A 123 -5.20 16.98 1.31
C TYR A 123 -5.35 18.50 1.25
N PHE A 124 -5.55 19.09 2.43
CA PHE A 124 -5.42 20.51 2.68
C PHE A 124 -4.24 20.74 3.63
N VAL A 125 -3.40 21.73 3.32
CA VAL A 125 -2.23 22.05 4.14
C VAL A 125 -2.34 23.50 4.61
N ILE A 126 -2.10 23.74 5.90
CA ILE A 126 -1.92 25.08 6.45
C ILE A 126 -0.50 25.20 6.97
N THR A 127 0.22 26.24 6.57
CA THR A 127 1.61 26.42 6.99
C THR A 127 2.00 27.87 7.21
N ASN A 128 2.92 28.09 8.14
CA ASN A 128 3.68 29.34 8.24
C ASN A 128 5.16 29.17 7.90
N GLY A 129 5.51 28.09 7.20
CA GLY A 129 6.87 27.69 6.89
C GLY A 129 7.56 26.92 8.02
N LEU A 130 7.21 27.21 9.28
CA LEU A 130 7.79 26.58 10.47
C LEU A 130 6.88 25.50 11.07
N GLU A 131 5.58 25.67 10.94
CA GLU A 131 4.56 24.78 11.47
C GLU A 131 3.63 24.39 10.33
N TRP A 132 3.43 23.08 10.17
CA TRP A 132 2.67 22.49 9.07
C TRP A 132 1.55 21.62 9.62
N PHE A 133 0.33 21.88 9.16
CA PHE A 133 -0.88 21.15 9.49
C PHE A 133 -1.42 20.53 8.21
N ILE A 134 -1.48 19.20 8.14
CA ILE A 134 -1.94 18.47 6.97
C ILE A 134 -3.25 17.77 7.33
N LEU A 135 -4.34 18.20 6.69
CA LEU A 135 -5.69 17.70 6.88
C LEU A 135 -6.08 16.83 5.69
N ASN A 136 -6.63 15.65 5.97
CA ASN A 136 -7.16 14.76 4.94
C ASN A 136 -8.53 15.25 4.46
N ASP A 137 -8.85 15.07 3.18
CA ASP A 137 -10.09 15.52 2.55
C ASP A 137 -11.33 14.95 3.23
N SER A 138 -11.31 13.65 3.51
CA SER A 138 -12.34 12.91 4.22
C SER A 138 -12.65 13.52 5.59
N THR A 139 -11.67 14.09 6.29
CA THR A 139 -11.88 14.72 7.60
C THR A 139 -12.68 16.01 7.47
N LEU A 140 -12.42 16.82 6.46
CA LEU A 140 -13.16 18.06 6.20
C LEU A 140 -14.56 17.75 5.64
N PHE A 141 -14.63 16.86 4.65
CA PHE A 141 -15.89 16.51 3.99
C PHE A 141 -16.87 15.81 4.91
N ASN A 142 -16.43 14.82 5.70
CA ASN A 142 -17.33 14.04 6.55
C ASN A 142 -17.79 14.81 7.79
N ASN A 143 -16.91 15.60 8.41
CA ASN A 143 -17.24 16.30 9.66
C ASN A 143 -17.90 17.67 9.43
N PHE A 144 -17.50 18.37 8.36
CA PHE A 144 -17.96 19.73 8.11
C PHE A 144 -19.05 19.76 7.03
N ILE A 145 -18.78 19.23 5.83
CA ILE A 145 -19.66 19.39 4.66
C ILE A 145 -20.87 18.44 4.68
N SER A 146 -20.68 17.20 5.14
CA SER A 146 -21.75 16.20 5.26
C SER A 146 -22.65 16.40 6.48
N ASN A 147 -22.30 17.34 7.37
CA ASN A 147 -23.10 17.64 8.54
C ASN A 147 -24.49 18.12 8.10
N LYS A 148 -25.56 17.43 8.52
CA LYS A 148 -26.93 17.75 8.10
C LYS A 148 -27.35 19.15 8.46
N ASP A 149 -26.83 19.70 9.55
CA ASP A 149 -27.13 21.06 9.95
C ASP A 149 -26.20 22.08 9.28
N PHE A 150 -25.00 21.70 8.83
CA PHE A 150 -24.26 22.47 7.81
C PHE A 150 -25.10 22.52 6.53
N GLN A 151 -25.57 21.38 6.07
CA GLN A 151 -26.45 21.29 4.92
C GLN A 151 -27.74 22.07 5.13
N ARG A 152 -28.36 22.10 6.32
CA ARG A 152 -29.56 22.93 6.59
C ARG A 152 -29.23 24.40 6.73
N PHE A 153 -28.10 24.74 7.34
CA PHE A 153 -27.54 26.09 7.38
C PHE A 153 -27.26 26.62 5.96
N THR A 154 -26.82 25.74 5.05
CA THR A 154 -26.67 26.03 3.62
C THR A 154 -27.96 25.83 2.80
N ASN A 155 -28.96 25.08 3.30
CA ASN A 155 -30.18 24.65 2.59
C ASN A 155 -31.50 25.00 3.33
N GLY A 156 -31.66 26.17 3.94
CA GLY A 156 -32.84 26.51 4.77
C GLY A 156 -34.24 26.52 4.09
N GLY A 157 -34.41 25.92 2.92
CA GLY A 157 -35.60 25.90 2.06
C GLY A 157 -35.13 25.86 0.61
N ASN A 158 -35.67 24.94 -0.20
CA ASN A 158 -35.31 24.65 -1.60
C ASN A 158 -34.37 25.66 -2.29
N ASN A 159 -33.07 25.35 -2.21
CA ASN A 159 -32.01 25.66 -3.19
C ASN A 159 -31.91 27.10 -3.77
N SER A 160 -32.28 28.15 -3.01
CA SER A 160 -32.04 29.55 -3.41
C SER A 160 -31.04 30.30 -2.54
N LEU A 161 -30.78 29.87 -1.29
CA LEU A 161 -29.90 30.60 -0.35
C LEU A 161 -28.40 30.27 -0.49
N PHE A 162 -28.03 29.11 -1.03
CA PHE A 162 -26.64 28.82 -1.41
C PHE A 162 -26.15 29.79 -2.51
N GLN A 163 -27.08 30.23 -3.38
CA GLN A 163 -26.84 31.32 -4.33
C GLN A 163 -26.83 32.71 -3.65
N GLU A 164 -27.39 32.86 -2.44
CA GLU A 164 -27.57 34.13 -1.71
C GLU A 164 -26.51 34.35 -0.60
N LEU A 165 -25.92 33.29 -0.04
CA LEU A 165 -24.68 33.33 0.77
C LEU A 165 -23.47 33.73 -0.08
N TYR A 166 -23.52 33.43 -1.40
CA TYR A 166 -22.47 33.72 -2.38
C TYR A 166 -22.78 34.90 -3.33
N LYS A 167 -24.01 35.41 -3.38
CA LYS A 167 -24.30 36.74 -3.95
C LYS A 167 -24.41 37.76 -2.83
N ASN A 168 -23.36 38.58 -2.67
CA ASN A 168 -23.32 39.84 -1.92
C ASN A 168 -22.80 39.83 -0.47
N LYS A 169 -22.11 38.79 0.00
CA LYS A 169 -21.35 38.83 1.27
C LYS A 169 -19.85 39.06 1.04
N SER A 170 -19.24 39.85 1.91
CA SER A 170 -17.78 40.04 1.95
C SER A 170 -17.08 38.78 2.48
N LYS A 171 -15.79 38.61 2.16
CA LYS A 171 -14.95 37.51 2.68
C LYS A 171 -14.97 37.46 4.22
N ALA A 172 -14.95 38.61 4.88
CA ALA A 172 -14.97 38.69 6.33
C ALA A 172 -16.25 38.10 6.93
N GLU A 173 -17.42 38.40 6.36
CA GLU A 173 -18.69 37.85 6.81
C GLU A 173 -18.76 36.34 6.60
N LYS A 174 -18.21 35.83 5.49
CA LYS A 174 -18.13 34.38 5.25
C LYS A 174 -17.27 33.69 6.30
N TYR A 175 -16.09 34.24 6.62
CA TYR A 175 -15.20 33.65 7.65
C TYR A 175 -15.83 33.67 9.04
N GLU A 176 -16.53 34.74 9.41
CA GLU A 176 -17.26 34.80 10.68
C GLU A 176 -18.34 33.70 10.78
N LEU A 177 -19.09 33.46 9.71
CA LEU A 177 -20.10 32.41 9.67
C LEU A 177 -19.48 31.01 9.77
N ILE A 178 -18.40 30.75 9.04
CA ILE A 178 -17.66 29.48 9.13
C ILE A 178 -17.15 29.28 10.57
N GLY A 179 -16.59 30.32 11.18
CA GLY A 179 -16.08 30.25 12.55
C GLY A 179 -17.16 29.93 13.59
N LYS A 180 -18.30 30.61 13.51
CA LYS A 180 -19.48 30.33 14.36
C LYS A 180 -20.00 28.91 14.17
N PHE A 181 -19.94 28.39 12.94
CA PHE A 181 -20.36 27.03 12.64
C PHE A 181 -19.44 25.99 13.30
N ILE A 182 -18.12 26.16 13.18
CA ILE A 182 -17.13 25.28 13.82
C ILE A 182 -17.34 25.24 15.34
N GLU A 183 -17.55 26.41 15.96
CA GLU A 183 -17.82 26.54 17.39
C GLU A 183 -19.14 25.88 17.81
N HIS A 184 -20.23 26.19 17.11
CA HIS A 184 -21.57 25.71 17.47
C HIS A 184 -21.66 24.19 17.46
N TYR A 185 -21.05 23.54 16.46
CA TYR A 185 -21.05 22.08 16.33
C TYR A 185 -19.84 21.40 16.97
N ASN A 186 -18.96 22.18 17.63
CA ASN A 186 -17.72 21.68 18.24
C ASN A 186 -16.92 20.77 17.29
N ILE A 187 -16.73 21.24 16.05
CA ILE A 187 -16.11 20.42 15.00
C ILE A 187 -14.64 20.19 15.32
N LYS A 188 -14.27 18.92 15.42
CA LYS A 188 -12.89 18.49 15.58
C LYS A 188 -12.41 17.93 14.25
N LEU A 189 -11.26 18.42 13.79
CA LEU A 189 -10.59 17.91 12.61
C LEU A 189 -9.31 17.22 13.04
N ASP A 190 -9.13 15.98 12.62
CA ASP A 190 -7.85 15.30 12.71
C ASP A 190 -6.86 15.88 11.71
N PHE A 191 -5.63 16.09 12.15
CA PHE A 191 -4.55 16.59 11.31
C PHE A 191 -3.21 16.00 11.71
N PHE A 192 -2.32 15.94 10.73
CA PHE A 192 -0.91 15.68 10.95
C PHE A 192 -0.20 17.00 11.24
N TYR A 193 0.48 17.08 12.39
CA TYR A 193 1.25 18.26 12.79
C TYR A 193 2.75 18.03 12.73
N LEU A 194 3.44 18.88 11.96
CA LEU A 194 4.89 18.93 11.85
C LEU A 194 5.40 20.30 12.35
N ASN A 195 6.17 20.29 13.43
CA ASN A 195 6.79 21.47 14.01
C ASN A 195 8.29 21.51 13.73
N LEU A 196 8.70 22.37 12.80
CA LEU A 196 10.09 22.55 12.37
C LEU A 196 10.90 23.47 13.32
N LYS A 197 10.22 24.23 14.21
CA LYS A 197 10.88 25.02 15.27
C LYS A 197 11.55 24.14 16.32
N ASN A 198 11.21 22.85 16.37
CA ASN A 198 11.74 21.95 17.38
C ASN A 198 13.26 21.75 17.19
N LYS A 199 14.05 22.35 18.09
CA LYS A 199 15.53 22.30 18.07
C LYS A 199 16.11 20.93 18.43
N GLN A 200 15.29 20.00 18.91
CA GLN A 200 15.72 18.63 19.25
C GLN A 200 16.20 17.84 18.03
N TYR A 201 15.68 18.17 16.84
CA TYR A 201 15.97 17.41 15.62
C TYR A 201 16.91 18.21 14.68
N PRO A 202 17.90 17.55 14.05
CA PRO A 202 18.69 18.14 12.98
C PRO A 202 17.86 18.58 11.79
N ASP A 203 18.33 19.60 11.07
CA ASP A 203 17.65 20.14 9.88
C ASP A 203 17.50 19.10 8.77
N GLU A 204 18.42 18.15 8.64
CA GLU A 204 18.32 17.04 7.70
C GLU A 204 17.08 16.17 7.96
N ILE A 205 16.82 15.83 9.23
CA ILE A 205 15.66 15.02 9.63
C ILE A 205 14.36 15.81 9.38
N LYS A 206 14.38 17.11 9.64
CA LYS A 206 13.25 18.01 9.41
C LYS A 206 12.93 18.20 7.93
N ALA A 207 13.95 18.46 7.12
CA ALA A 207 13.83 18.58 5.66
C ALA A 207 13.28 17.28 5.06
N LYS A 208 13.79 16.14 5.53
CA LYS A 208 13.29 14.81 5.17
C LYS A 208 11.83 14.59 5.58
N ALA A 209 11.44 14.96 6.80
CA ALA A 209 10.05 14.84 7.23
C ALA A 209 9.12 15.68 6.34
N LEU A 210 9.54 16.90 5.99
CA LEU A 210 8.79 17.77 5.08
C LEU A 210 8.73 17.18 3.65
N TYR A 211 9.84 16.63 3.16
CA TYR A 211 9.91 15.92 1.88
C TYR A 211 8.88 14.80 1.81
N TYR A 212 8.84 13.90 2.80
CA TYR A 212 7.90 12.78 2.77
C TYR A 212 6.44 13.22 2.88
N LEU A 213 6.15 14.28 3.63
CA LEU A 213 4.78 14.77 3.79
C LEU A 213 4.24 15.43 2.52
N LEU A 214 5.11 16.13 1.78
CA LEU A 214 4.72 16.93 0.61
C LEU A 214 5.06 16.27 -0.72
N ASN A 215 5.67 15.08 -0.72
CA ASN A 215 5.96 14.39 -1.98
C ASN A 215 4.67 13.94 -2.69
N ARG A 216 4.83 13.70 -3.99
CA ARG A 216 3.75 13.23 -4.86
C ARG A 216 3.08 11.95 -4.35
N LYS A 217 3.87 10.96 -3.88
CA LYS A 217 3.35 9.69 -3.35
C LYS A 217 2.36 9.90 -2.20
N THR A 218 2.72 10.75 -1.25
CA THR A 218 1.88 11.06 -0.09
C THR A 218 0.67 11.90 -0.51
N LEU A 219 0.89 13.06 -1.14
CA LEU A 219 -0.21 13.99 -1.42
C LEU A 219 -1.19 13.49 -2.49
N PHE A 220 -0.75 12.65 -3.43
CA PHE A 220 -1.64 12.07 -4.44
C PHE A 220 -2.18 10.69 -4.03
N LYS A 221 -1.81 10.20 -2.83
CA LYS A 221 -2.06 8.82 -2.38
C LYS A 221 -1.52 7.78 -3.38
N GLU A 222 -0.48 8.14 -4.13
CA GLU A 222 0.18 7.28 -5.11
C GLU A 222 1.16 6.32 -4.43
N GLY A 223 0.99 5.02 -4.66
CA GLY A 223 1.79 3.99 -4.00
C GLY A 223 1.23 3.50 -2.67
N TRP A 224 0.11 4.08 -2.19
CA TRP A 224 -0.80 3.43 -1.23
C TRP A 224 -1.91 2.64 -1.92
N ILE A 225 -1.76 2.41 -3.23
CA ILE A 225 -2.56 1.44 -3.96
C ILE A 225 -1.88 0.10 -3.68
N ILE A 226 -2.32 -0.59 -2.63
CA ILE A 226 -2.25 -2.05 -2.63
C ILE A 226 -3.02 -2.43 -3.89
N PRO A 227 -2.39 -3.02 -4.93
CA PRO A 227 -3.14 -3.46 -6.08
C PRO A 227 -4.09 -4.54 -5.56
N ASN A 228 -5.35 -4.20 -5.32
CA ASN A 228 -6.42 -5.16 -5.08
C ASN A 228 -6.85 -5.82 -6.41
N ASN A 229 -6.07 -5.62 -7.48
CA ASN A 229 -6.26 -6.23 -8.78
C ASN A 229 -5.26 -7.37 -8.93
N LEU A 230 -5.76 -8.53 -9.35
CA LEU A 230 -4.96 -9.70 -9.70
C LEU A 230 -3.83 -9.33 -10.68
N ASP A 231 -2.58 -9.61 -10.32
CA ASP A 231 -1.48 -9.59 -11.29
C ASP A 231 -1.66 -10.78 -12.25
N LYS A 232 -2.09 -10.49 -13.47
CA LYS A 232 -2.38 -11.52 -14.48
C LYS A 232 -1.15 -12.29 -14.91
N ASN A 233 0.05 -11.68 -14.90
CA ASN A 233 1.27 -12.37 -15.31
C ASN A 233 1.67 -13.38 -14.24
N PHE A 234 1.71 -12.96 -12.98
CA PHE A 234 1.92 -13.84 -11.82
C PHE A 234 0.93 -14.99 -11.83
N TYR A 235 -0.37 -14.69 -11.95
CA TYR A 235 -1.42 -15.68 -11.92
C TYR A 235 -1.32 -16.72 -13.05
N ASN A 236 -1.12 -16.27 -14.29
CA ASN A 236 -1.05 -17.18 -15.43
C ASN A 236 0.19 -18.07 -15.40
N GLU A 237 1.35 -17.53 -14.99
CA GLU A 237 2.58 -18.32 -14.85
C GLU A 237 2.49 -19.30 -13.67
N LEU A 238 1.85 -18.91 -12.56
CA LEU A 238 1.59 -19.79 -11.44
C LEU A 238 0.68 -20.97 -11.85
N LEU A 239 -0.41 -20.70 -12.56
CA LEU A 239 -1.27 -21.76 -13.10
C LEU A 239 -0.47 -22.70 -14.01
N TYR A 240 0.40 -22.16 -14.86
CA TYR A 240 1.26 -22.97 -15.72
C TYR A 240 2.14 -23.93 -14.92
N ILE A 241 2.86 -23.43 -13.90
CA ILE A 241 3.72 -24.23 -13.02
C ILE A 241 2.90 -25.31 -12.30
N PHE A 242 1.69 -24.96 -11.86
CA PHE A 242 0.78 -25.91 -11.22
C PHE A 242 0.25 -26.99 -12.16
N GLY A 243 0.30 -26.79 -13.47
CA GLY A 243 -0.31 -27.72 -14.43
C GLY A 243 -1.76 -27.42 -14.72
N LEU A 244 -2.17 -26.17 -14.49
CA LEU A 244 -3.54 -25.68 -14.57
C LEU A 244 -3.67 -24.57 -15.62
N LYS A 245 -4.90 -24.32 -16.07
CA LYS A 245 -5.27 -23.17 -16.91
C LYS A 245 -6.73 -22.76 -16.64
N GLU A 246 -7.05 -21.50 -16.94
CA GLU A 246 -8.45 -21.07 -17.01
C GLU A 246 -9.06 -21.45 -18.37
N GLU A 247 -10.28 -21.98 -18.35
CA GLU A 247 -11.11 -22.23 -19.53
C GLU A 247 -12.51 -21.67 -19.31
N ASP A 248 -13.25 -21.34 -20.38
CA ASP A 248 -14.64 -20.94 -20.24
C ASP A 248 -15.49 -22.16 -19.86
N ALA A 249 -16.41 -22.00 -18.91
CA ALA A 249 -17.32 -23.08 -18.49
C ALA A 249 -18.22 -23.61 -19.62
N GLY A 250 -18.28 -22.89 -20.75
CA GLY A 250 -19.00 -23.25 -21.97
C GLY A 250 -18.94 -22.12 -23.01
N THR A 251 -19.35 -22.40 -24.24
CA THR A 251 -19.36 -21.42 -25.34
C THR A 251 -20.19 -20.19 -24.96
N GLY A 252 -19.55 -19.02 -24.85
CA GLY A 252 -20.20 -17.75 -24.49
C GLY A 252 -20.38 -17.50 -23.00
N SER A 253 -19.86 -18.37 -22.12
CA SER A 253 -19.84 -18.14 -20.68
C SER A 253 -18.78 -17.11 -20.28
N VAL A 254 -19.13 -16.20 -19.37
CA VAL A 254 -18.16 -15.30 -18.71
C VAL A 254 -17.48 -16.02 -17.52
N LYS A 255 -18.08 -17.10 -17.03
CA LYS A 255 -17.54 -17.89 -15.91
C LYS A 255 -16.35 -18.72 -16.38
N LYS A 256 -15.20 -18.47 -15.76
CA LYS A 256 -13.97 -19.27 -15.90
C LYS A 256 -13.99 -20.47 -14.96
N ILE A 257 -13.46 -21.59 -15.42
CA ILE A 257 -13.19 -22.80 -14.64
C ILE A 257 -11.71 -23.14 -14.73
N ILE A 258 -11.20 -23.83 -13.70
CA ILE A 258 -9.84 -24.35 -13.68
C ILE A 258 -9.85 -25.78 -14.22
N VAL A 259 -8.97 -26.03 -15.18
CA VAL A 259 -8.77 -27.36 -15.78
C VAL A 259 -7.28 -27.66 -15.92
N PRO A 260 -6.87 -28.93 -16.03
CA PRO A 260 -5.49 -29.28 -16.33
C PRO A 260 -5.01 -28.67 -17.66
N ASN A 261 -3.77 -28.19 -17.71
CA ASN A 261 -3.20 -27.61 -18.93
C ASN A 261 -2.57 -28.64 -19.88
N GLY A 262 -2.43 -29.89 -19.44
CA GLY A 262 -1.89 -31.00 -20.24
C GLY A 262 -0.37 -31.00 -20.42
N VAL A 263 0.35 -30.08 -19.77
CA VAL A 263 1.81 -29.97 -19.84
C VAL A 263 2.45 -31.00 -18.89
N ASN A 264 3.35 -31.82 -19.43
CA ASN A 264 4.06 -32.82 -18.64
C ASN A 264 5.00 -32.15 -17.62
N ASN A 265 5.21 -32.81 -16.49
CA ASN A 265 6.17 -32.43 -15.43
C ASN A 265 5.80 -31.13 -14.67
N THR A 266 4.55 -30.69 -14.81
CA THR A 266 3.95 -29.69 -13.92
C THR A 266 3.56 -30.33 -12.59
N ILE A 267 3.27 -29.53 -11.56
CA ILE A 267 2.94 -30.07 -10.21
C ILE A 267 1.75 -31.05 -10.27
N TYR A 268 0.66 -30.67 -10.94
CA TYR A 268 -0.52 -31.52 -11.11
C TYR A 268 -0.20 -32.82 -11.86
N ASP A 269 0.57 -32.76 -12.96
CA ASP A 269 0.97 -33.95 -13.71
C ASP A 269 1.86 -34.89 -12.87
N LEU A 270 2.77 -34.34 -12.07
CA LEU A 270 3.65 -35.09 -11.19
C LEU A 270 2.88 -35.80 -10.07
N ILE A 271 1.95 -35.13 -9.39
CA ILE A 271 1.11 -35.76 -8.35
C ILE A 271 0.33 -36.94 -8.95
N ARG A 272 -0.20 -36.77 -10.17
CA ARG A 272 -0.94 -37.84 -10.86
C ARG A 272 -0.06 -39.01 -11.25
N LYS A 273 1.16 -38.76 -11.72
CA LYS A 273 2.15 -39.82 -11.99
C LYS A 273 2.50 -40.61 -10.73
N THR A 274 2.77 -39.92 -9.62
CA THR A 274 3.05 -40.55 -8.33
C THR A 274 1.87 -41.41 -7.85
N GLY A 275 0.63 -40.93 -8.04
CA GLY A 275 -0.59 -41.68 -7.74
C GLY A 275 -0.99 -42.74 -8.78
N ASN A 276 -0.22 -42.96 -9.85
CA ASN A 276 -0.56 -43.82 -10.99
C ASN A 276 -1.96 -43.53 -11.62
N LEU A 277 -2.34 -42.24 -11.69
CA LEU A 277 -3.65 -41.81 -12.17
C LEU A 277 -3.65 -41.52 -13.69
N PRO A 278 -4.66 -41.99 -14.46
CA PRO A 278 -4.69 -41.87 -15.93
C PRO A 278 -4.97 -40.44 -16.38
N LYS A 279 -4.34 -39.90 -17.43
CA LYS A 279 -4.56 -38.49 -17.86
C LYS A 279 -6.05 -38.13 -17.99
N THR A 280 -6.40 -36.92 -17.57
CA THR A 280 -7.78 -36.40 -17.58
C THR A 280 -7.78 -34.93 -18.00
N ASN A 281 -8.88 -34.50 -18.63
CA ASN A 281 -9.16 -33.10 -18.94
C ASN A 281 -10.02 -32.41 -17.87
N GLN A 282 -10.51 -33.17 -16.88
CA GLN A 282 -11.25 -32.65 -15.74
C GLN A 282 -10.30 -32.47 -14.56
N ILE A 283 -10.59 -31.46 -13.74
CA ILE A 283 -9.83 -31.22 -12.52
C ILE A 283 -10.16 -32.30 -11.48
N ASP A 284 -9.12 -32.83 -10.86
CA ASP A 284 -9.20 -33.72 -9.70
C ASP A 284 -9.14 -32.83 -8.44
N GLU A 285 -10.26 -32.75 -7.72
CA GLU A 285 -10.43 -31.83 -6.59
C GLU A 285 -9.45 -32.12 -5.45
N GLU A 286 -9.15 -33.40 -5.17
CA GLU A 286 -8.19 -33.77 -4.12
C GLU A 286 -6.77 -33.30 -4.46
N ILE A 287 -6.39 -33.39 -5.74
CA ILE A 287 -5.08 -32.92 -6.19
C ILE A 287 -5.02 -31.39 -6.16
N LEU A 288 -6.11 -30.72 -6.53
CA LEU A 288 -6.20 -29.26 -6.43
C LEU A 288 -6.06 -28.80 -4.98
N GLU A 289 -6.74 -29.46 -4.05
CA GLU A 289 -6.65 -29.22 -2.60
C GLU A 289 -5.20 -29.36 -2.10
N ILE A 290 -4.51 -30.43 -2.50
CA ILE A 290 -3.09 -30.63 -2.18
C ILE A 290 -2.19 -29.53 -2.73
N ILE A 291 -2.39 -29.13 -3.99
CA ILE A 291 -1.60 -28.05 -4.61
C ILE A 291 -1.78 -26.76 -3.82
N ILE A 292 -3.01 -26.41 -3.45
CA ILE A 292 -3.33 -25.22 -2.65
C ILE A 292 -2.65 -25.31 -1.28
N LEU A 293 -2.75 -26.46 -0.61
CA LEU A 293 -2.17 -26.70 0.72
C LEU A 293 -0.65 -26.55 0.70
N TRP A 294 0.04 -27.23 -0.22
CA TRP A 294 1.50 -27.14 -0.34
C TRP A 294 1.94 -25.74 -0.74
N PHE A 295 1.23 -25.10 -1.67
CA PHE A 295 1.56 -23.75 -2.06
C PHE A 295 1.40 -22.76 -0.91
N ASN A 296 0.36 -22.89 -0.09
CA ASN A 296 0.18 -22.04 1.10
C ASN A 296 1.39 -22.15 2.05
N ARG A 297 1.90 -23.36 2.29
CA ARG A 297 3.14 -23.56 3.07
C ARG A 297 4.37 -22.92 2.41
N ILE A 298 4.53 -23.06 1.10
CA ILE A 298 5.66 -22.46 0.36
C ILE A 298 5.59 -20.94 0.39
N LEU A 299 4.40 -20.35 0.23
CA LEU A 299 4.19 -18.91 0.33
C LEU A 299 4.50 -18.40 1.74
N PHE A 300 4.03 -19.11 2.77
CA PHE A 300 4.40 -18.81 4.15
C PHE A 300 5.92 -18.81 4.32
N LEU A 301 6.61 -19.81 3.79
CA LEU A 301 8.07 -19.86 3.84
C LEU A 301 8.73 -18.70 3.10
N LYS A 302 8.17 -18.26 1.96
CA LYS A 302 8.71 -17.12 1.21
C LYS A 302 8.56 -15.80 1.97
N LEU A 303 7.40 -15.59 2.60
CA LEU A 303 7.17 -14.46 3.50
C LEU A 303 8.14 -14.51 4.68
N PHE A 304 8.26 -15.68 5.31
CA PHE A 304 9.12 -15.89 6.45
C PHE A 304 10.62 -15.70 6.12
N GLU A 305 11.08 -16.20 4.98
CA GLU A 305 12.43 -15.95 4.45
C GLU A 305 12.70 -14.45 4.32
N SER A 306 11.74 -13.70 3.74
CA SER A 306 11.88 -12.26 3.54
C SER A 306 12.04 -11.52 4.88
N GLN A 307 11.28 -11.93 5.90
CA GLN A 307 11.39 -11.40 7.26
C GLN A 307 12.73 -11.75 7.92
N LEU A 308 13.18 -13.01 7.80
CA LEU A 308 14.48 -13.44 8.33
C LEU A 308 15.64 -12.65 7.73
N VAL A 309 15.65 -12.48 6.40
CA VAL A 309 16.68 -11.67 5.71
C VAL A 309 16.60 -10.21 6.17
N SER A 310 15.40 -9.66 6.32
CA SER A 310 15.20 -8.27 6.75
C SER A 310 15.75 -8.01 8.15
N PHE A 311 15.33 -8.83 9.14
CA PHE A 311 15.70 -8.67 10.54
C PHE A 311 17.19 -8.88 10.82
N ASN A 312 17.83 -9.78 10.07
CA ASN A 312 19.25 -10.08 10.24
C ASN A 312 20.16 -9.24 9.32
N ASP A 313 19.58 -8.51 8.35
CA ASP A 313 20.31 -7.82 7.28
C ASP A 313 21.32 -8.73 6.54
N ASP A 314 20.98 -10.01 6.40
CA ASP A 314 21.87 -11.04 5.86
C ASP A 314 21.17 -11.88 4.79
N GLN A 315 21.66 -11.79 3.55
CA GLN A 315 21.15 -12.56 2.41
C GLN A 315 21.43 -14.06 2.54
N SER A 316 22.39 -14.47 3.37
CA SER A 316 22.69 -15.88 3.63
C SER A 316 21.55 -16.62 4.33
N MET A 317 20.62 -15.87 4.93
CA MET A 317 19.38 -16.38 5.54
C MET A 317 18.35 -16.84 4.50
N LYS A 318 18.57 -16.58 3.20
CA LYS A 318 17.74 -17.16 2.14
C LYS A 318 17.89 -18.69 2.10
N PHE A 319 16.76 -19.38 2.13
CA PHE A 319 16.71 -20.84 2.25
C PHE A 319 15.75 -21.52 1.29
N LEU A 320 14.82 -20.78 0.67
CA LEU A 320 13.88 -21.28 -0.32
C LEU A 320 14.52 -21.24 -1.72
N ASN A 321 15.58 -22.01 -1.90
CA ASN A 321 16.37 -22.13 -3.13
C ASN A 321 16.92 -23.55 -3.29
N THR A 322 17.42 -23.85 -4.48
CA THR A 322 17.91 -25.19 -4.82
C THR A 322 19.27 -25.55 -4.22
N ASP A 323 20.03 -24.58 -3.70
CA ASP A 323 21.26 -24.86 -2.95
C ASP A 323 20.96 -25.48 -1.57
N ARG A 324 19.80 -25.15 -0.98
CA ARG A 324 19.33 -25.66 0.32
C ARG A 324 18.28 -26.77 0.19
N ILE A 325 17.42 -26.67 -0.82
CA ILE A 325 16.26 -27.55 -1.06
C ILE A 325 16.29 -27.99 -2.53
N ASN A 326 17.08 -29.01 -2.83
CA ASN A 326 17.31 -29.50 -4.19
C ASN A 326 16.26 -30.51 -4.69
N GLU A 327 15.52 -31.13 -3.78
CA GLU A 327 14.54 -32.21 -4.06
C GLU A 327 13.30 -32.05 -3.16
N PHE A 328 12.16 -32.60 -3.57
CA PHE A 328 10.92 -32.51 -2.80
C PHE A 328 10.98 -33.22 -1.44
N ASN A 329 11.77 -34.28 -1.30
CA ASN A 329 12.02 -34.90 0.01
C ASN A 329 12.66 -33.91 1.01
N ARG A 330 13.50 -32.98 0.52
CA ARG A 330 14.09 -31.94 1.38
C ARG A 330 13.05 -30.91 1.80
N LEU A 331 12.10 -30.59 0.93
CA LEU A 331 10.95 -29.74 1.25
C LEU A 331 10.02 -30.41 2.26
N ASN A 332 9.77 -31.71 2.11
CA ASN A 332 9.02 -32.53 3.08
C ASN A 332 9.65 -32.48 4.48
N HIS A 333 10.98 -32.67 4.57
CA HIS A 333 11.74 -32.56 5.83
C HIS A 333 11.57 -31.17 6.47
N LEU A 334 11.66 -30.11 5.67
CA LEU A 334 11.45 -28.75 6.15
C LEU A 334 10.04 -28.55 6.74
N PHE A 335 9.00 -29.07 6.08
CA PHE A 335 7.62 -28.97 6.58
C PHE A 335 7.44 -29.72 7.90
N PHE A 336 7.73 -31.02 7.92
CA PHE A 336 7.24 -31.89 9.00
C PHE A 336 8.28 -32.20 10.08
N ASN A 337 9.57 -32.08 9.78
CA ASN A 337 10.64 -32.38 10.73
C ASN A 337 11.28 -31.12 11.33
N ILE A 338 11.14 -29.97 10.65
CA ILE A 338 11.68 -28.69 11.13
C ILE A 338 10.55 -27.75 11.63
N LEU A 339 9.58 -27.41 10.78
CA LEU A 339 8.56 -26.40 11.12
C LEU A 339 7.46 -26.92 12.05
N ALA A 340 7.09 -28.21 11.92
CA ALA A 340 6.10 -28.84 12.77
C ALA A 340 6.66 -29.29 14.15
N LYS A 341 7.99 -29.26 14.36
CA LYS A 341 8.64 -29.74 15.59
C LYS A 341 9.33 -28.61 16.36
N LYS A 342 9.24 -28.67 17.70
CA LYS A 342 10.03 -27.80 18.60
C LYS A 342 11.52 -28.10 18.42
N LEU A 343 12.37 -27.10 18.69
CA LEU A 343 13.82 -27.21 18.50
C LEU A 343 14.42 -28.46 19.18
N ASN A 344 14.02 -28.77 20.41
CA ASN A 344 14.54 -29.91 21.16
C ASN A 344 14.06 -31.28 20.63
N ASP A 345 12.99 -31.30 19.83
CA ASP A 345 12.41 -32.51 19.25
C ASP A 345 12.91 -32.76 17.81
N ARG A 346 13.75 -31.86 17.28
CA ARG A 346 14.37 -32.00 15.95
C ARG A 346 15.51 -33.01 16.02
N GLU A 347 15.51 -33.94 15.08
CA GLU A 347 16.54 -34.98 14.96
C GLU A 347 17.83 -34.47 14.28
N THR A 348 17.77 -33.29 13.65
CA THR A 348 18.87 -32.72 12.85
C THR A 348 19.08 -31.25 13.20
N ASN A 349 20.33 -30.79 13.11
CA ASN A 349 20.68 -29.36 13.23
C ASN A 349 20.47 -28.56 11.93
N ASP A 350 19.91 -29.19 10.89
CA ASP A 350 19.56 -28.51 9.66
C ASP A 350 18.50 -27.43 9.90
N PHE A 351 18.66 -26.27 9.27
CA PHE A 351 17.76 -25.13 9.40
C PHE A 351 17.58 -24.63 10.86
N ASN A 352 18.60 -24.75 11.72
CA ASN A 352 18.52 -24.27 13.11
C ASN A 352 18.29 -22.76 13.28
N PHE A 353 18.57 -21.96 12.25
CA PHE A 353 18.22 -20.54 12.23
C PHE A 353 16.71 -20.29 12.07
N ILE A 354 15.93 -21.31 11.69
CA ILE A 354 14.46 -21.26 11.62
C ILE A 354 13.88 -21.58 13.01
N PRO A 355 13.24 -20.60 13.68
CA PRO A 355 12.58 -20.83 14.96
C PRO A 355 11.38 -21.77 14.81
N TYR A 356 10.93 -22.32 15.94
CA TYR A 356 9.65 -23.02 15.98
C TYR A 356 8.50 -22.00 15.98
N LEU A 357 7.56 -22.15 15.04
CA LEU A 357 6.49 -21.17 14.82
C LEU A 357 5.13 -21.61 15.39
N ASN A 358 5.07 -22.77 16.06
CA ASN A 358 3.84 -23.33 16.65
C ASN A 358 2.61 -23.23 15.72
N SER A 359 2.81 -23.56 14.44
CA SER A 359 1.81 -23.32 13.41
C SER A 359 1.17 -24.63 12.98
N SER A 360 -0.15 -24.71 13.14
CA SER A 360 -0.98 -25.81 12.62
C SER A 360 -0.89 -25.92 11.10
N LEU A 361 -0.41 -24.89 10.39
CA LEU A 361 -0.17 -24.90 8.96
C LEU A 361 0.75 -26.07 8.53
N PHE A 362 1.69 -26.48 9.40
CA PHE A 362 2.65 -27.55 9.11
C PHE A 362 2.29 -28.90 9.74
N GLU A 363 1.12 -29.02 10.37
CA GLU A 363 0.60 -30.32 10.76
C GLU A 363 0.22 -31.12 9.52
N LYS A 364 0.66 -32.38 9.46
CA LYS A 364 0.43 -33.24 8.31
C LYS A 364 -1.06 -33.60 8.22
N GLN A 365 -1.67 -33.32 7.07
CA GLN A 365 -3.06 -33.67 6.82
C GLN A 365 -3.20 -35.08 6.22
N GLU A 366 -4.39 -35.68 6.35
CA GLU A 366 -4.67 -37.04 5.87
C GLU A 366 -4.41 -37.18 4.36
N ILE A 367 -4.83 -36.17 3.58
CA ILE A 367 -4.65 -36.15 2.12
C ILE A 367 -3.17 -36.18 1.69
N GLU A 368 -2.26 -35.63 2.51
CA GLU A 368 -0.81 -35.65 2.29
C GLU A 368 -0.16 -37.01 2.63
N THR A 369 -0.93 -37.91 3.23
CA THR A 369 -0.53 -39.31 3.38
C THR A 369 -0.88 -40.10 2.12
N LYS A 370 -1.96 -39.73 1.42
CA LYS A 370 -2.35 -40.32 0.14
C LYS A 370 -1.43 -39.88 -1.00
N TYR A 371 -1.02 -38.62 -0.99
CA TYR A 371 -0.07 -38.06 -1.95
C TYR A 371 1.09 -37.40 -1.20
N PRO A 372 2.15 -38.14 -0.83
CA PRO A 372 3.28 -37.57 -0.11
C PRO A 372 4.10 -36.65 -1.02
N ILE A 373 4.38 -35.43 -0.56
CA ILE A 373 5.23 -34.50 -1.33
C ILE A 373 6.64 -35.06 -1.54
N SER A 374 7.13 -35.88 -0.60
CA SER A 374 8.43 -36.55 -0.70
C SER A 374 8.60 -37.43 -1.95
N ASP A 375 7.49 -37.90 -2.51
CA ASP A 375 7.47 -38.85 -3.62
C ASP A 375 7.40 -38.15 -4.99
N MET A 376 7.36 -36.81 -5.00
CA MET A 376 7.41 -36.03 -6.22
C MET A 376 8.82 -36.00 -6.83
N LEU A 377 8.89 -36.18 -8.14
CA LEU A 377 10.13 -36.05 -8.91
C LEU A 377 10.41 -34.58 -9.25
N ASN A 378 11.69 -34.18 -9.21
CA ASN A 378 12.12 -32.84 -9.60
C ASN A 378 12.47 -32.76 -11.11
N ASP A 379 11.50 -33.13 -11.95
CA ASP A 379 11.70 -33.27 -13.40
C ASP A 379 11.80 -31.92 -14.15
N PRO A 380 12.41 -31.90 -15.35
CA PRO A 380 12.48 -30.70 -16.17
C PRO A 380 11.10 -30.29 -16.73
N LEU A 381 10.75 -29.02 -16.54
CA LEU A 381 9.58 -28.33 -17.09
C LEU A 381 10.06 -27.22 -18.05
N PRO A 382 9.48 -27.06 -19.26
CA PRO A 382 9.76 -25.91 -20.11
C PRO A 382 9.41 -24.58 -19.44
N TYR A 383 10.12 -23.50 -19.77
CA TYR A 383 9.72 -22.18 -19.31
C TYR A 383 8.37 -21.77 -19.94
N TYR A 384 7.54 -21.07 -19.16
CA TYR A 384 6.32 -20.45 -19.67
C TYR A 384 6.68 -19.38 -20.72
N GLU A 385 5.93 -19.30 -21.81
CA GLU A 385 6.19 -18.38 -22.94
C GLU A 385 6.32 -16.90 -22.48
N LYS A 386 5.58 -16.53 -21.43
CA LYS A 386 5.59 -15.19 -20.85
C LYS A 386 6.24 -15.15 -19.48
N THR A 387 7.19 -16.04 -19.21
CA THR A 387 7.87 -16.11 -17.92
C THR A 387 8.46 -14.77 -17.51
N ILE A 388 8.33 -14.44 -16.23
CA ILE A 388 8.99 -13.28 -15.61
C ILE A 388 10.52 -13.47 -15.53
N LEU A 389 11.00 -14.71 -15.65
CA LEU A 389 12.41 -15.03 -15.48
C LEU A 389 13.22 -14.61 -16.70
N LEU A 390 14.22 -13.76 -16.45
CA LEU A 390 15.12 -13.27 -17.49
C LEU A 390 16.49 -14.00 -17.45
N ASP A 391 17.15 -14.03 -18.61
CA ASP A 391 18.53 -14.44 -18.77
C ASP A 391 19.51 -13.29 -18.50
N HIS A 392 20.81 -13.55 -18.69
CA HIS A 392 21.87 -12.55 -18.52
C HIS A 392 21.79 -11.39 -19.51
N ASN A 393 21.09 -11.57 -20.64
CA ASN A 393 20.87 -10.55 -21.67
C ASN A 393 19.53 -9.82 -21.49
N LYS A 394 18.85 -10.00 -20.35
CA LYS A 394 17.51 -9.45 -20.06
C LYS A 394 16.42 -9.93 -21.03
N LYS A 395 16.62 -11.08 -21.68
CA LYS A 395 15.59 -11.77 -22.48
C LYS A 395 14.88 -12.80 -21.64
N ARG A 396 13.63 -13.12 -21.97
CA ARG A 396 12.89 -14.21 -21.29
C ARG A 396 13.64 -15.51 -21.46
N ARG A 397 13.69 -16.31 -20.40
CA ARG A 397 14.35 -17.62 -20.45
C ARG A 397 13.58 -18.58 -21.35
N GLU A 398 14.34 -19.41 -22.07
CA GLU A 398 13.85 -20.46 -22.94
C GLU A 398 14.50 -21.81 -22.54
N GLY A 399 13.96 -22.92 -23.03
CA GLY A 399 14.41 -24.27 -22.68
C GLY A 399 13.66 -24.85 -21.48
N THR A 400 14.32 -25.75 -20.74
CA THR A 400 13.74 -26.46 -19.59
C THR A 400 14.52 -26.19 -18.30
N VAL A 401 13.81 -26.28 -17.18
CA VAL A 401 14.34 -26.09 -15.83
C VAL A 401 13.68 -27.09 -14.89
N ARG A 402 14.37 -27.55 -13.85
CA ARG A 402 13.76 -28.43 -12.85
C ARG A 402 12.61 -27.72 -12.15
N ILE A 403 11.47 -28.40 -11.96
CA ILE A 403 10.23 -27.79 -11.46
C ILE A 403 10.41 -27.03 -10.14
N LEU A 404 11.20 -27.57 -9.20
CA LEU A 404 11.42 -26.93 -7.90
C LEU A 404 12.28 -25.65 -8.04
N ASP A 405 13.30 -25.70 -8.90
CA ASP A 405 14.12 -24.52 -9.24
C ASP A 405 13.29 -23.44 -9.92
N TYR A 406 12.38 -23.86 -10.81
CA TYR A 406 11.45 -22.94 -11.45
C TYR A 406 10.56 -22.26 -10.41
N LEU A 407 9.86 -23.03 -9.57
CA LEU A 407 8.96 -22.47 -8.56
C LEU A 407 9.69 -21.47 -7.63
N PHE A 408 10.88 -21.81 -7.15
CA PHE A 408 11.64 -20.92 -6.26
C PHE A 408 12.13 -19.66 -6.97
N LYS A 409 12.66 -19.76 -8.19
CA LYS A 409 13.08 -18.59 -8.97
C LYS A 409 11.89 -17.71 -9.35
N PHE A 410 10.77 -18.33 -9.72
CA PHE A 410 9.51 -17.64 -9.99
C PHE A 410 9.07 -16.84 -8.77
N LEU A 411 8.99 -17.45 -7.58
CA LEU A 411 8.63 -16.75 -6.35
C LEU A 411 9.68 -15.70 -5.95
N ASP A 412 10.97 -15.94 -6.14
CA ASP A 412 11.99 -14.92 -5.88
C ASP A 412 11.90 -13.75 -6.87
N ALA A 413 11.31 -13.90 -8.07
CA ALA A 413 11.17 -12.79 -9.01
C ALA A 413 10.17 -11.71 -8.56
N TYR A 414 9.37 -11.98 -7.52
CA TYR A 414 8.38 -11.06 -6.95
C TYR A 414 8.76 -10.63 -5.52
N ASP A 415 8.22 -9.48 -5.09
CA ASP A 415 8.34 -8.98 -3.72
C ASP A 415 7.08 -9.33 -2.92
N PHE A 416 7.24 -10.05 -1.81
CA PHE A 416 6.14 -10.47 -0.95
C PHE A 416 6.04 -9.63 0.35
N GLY A 417 6.71 -8.48 0.42
CA GLY A 417 6.63 -7.59 1.58
C GLY A 417 7.90 -7.56 2.41
N SER A 418 9.05 -7.49 1.75
CA SER A 418 10.24 -7.02 2.45
C SER A 418 10.02 -5.57 2.91
N GLU A 419 10.11 -5.30 4.23
CA GLU A 419 9.97 -3.95 4.80
C GLU A 419 10.91 -2.93 4.14
N LYS A 420 12.02 -3.44 3.61
CA LYS A 420 12.93 -2.73 2.73
C LYS A 420 12.32 -2.75 1.32
N GLY A 421 11.51 -1.75 0.97
CA GLY A 421 11.00 -1.50 -0.40
C GLY A 421 12.11 -1.18 -1.43
N GLN A 422 13.18 -1.98 -1.42
CA GLN A 422 14.42 -1.88 -2.19
C GLN A 422 14.43 -2.83 -3.39
N SER A 423 13.38 -3.62 -3.59
CA SER A 423 13.33 -4.53 -4.73
C SER A 423 12.69 -3.83 -5.93
N ASN A 424 13.37 -3.84 -7.08
CA ASN A 424 12.77 -3.46 -8.37
C ASN A 424 11.76 -4.52 -8.88
N LYS A 425 11.30 -5.41 -7.99
CA LYS A 425 10.42 -6.53 -8.31
C LYS A 425 8.96 -6.08 -8.16
N THR A 426 8.09 -6.76 -8.87
CA THR A 426 6.65 -6.52 -8.72
C THR A 426 6.20 -6.99 -7.33
N PHE A 427 5.54 -6.10 -6.59
CA PHE A 427 4.98 -6.41 -5.28
C PHE A 427 3.70 -7.24 -5.39
N ILE A 428 3.64 -8.34 -4.66
CA ILE A 428 2.48 -9.23 -4.53
C ILE A 428 1.92 -9.07 -3.13
N SER A 429 0.77 -8.40 -3.05
CA SER A 429 0.10 -8.14 -1.77
C SER A 429 -0.66 -9.37 -1.26
N PRO A 430 -1.00 -9.40 0.05
CA PRO A 430 -1.91 -10.39 0.60
C PRO A 430 -3.27 -10.43 -0.13
N ALA A 431 -3.77 -9.27 -0.60
CA ALA A 431 -5.00 -9.20 -1.39
C ALA A 431 -4.88 -9.89 -2.75
N VAL A 432 -3.75 -9.73 -3.44
CA VAL A 432 -3.48 -10.47 -4.70
C VAL A 432 -3.48 -11.98 -4.44
N LEU A 433 -2.84 -12.44 -3.36
CA LEU A 433 -2.84 -13.86 -2.99
C LEU A 433 -4.24 -14.38 -2.66
N GLY A 434 -5.05 -13.60 -1.94
CA GLY A 434 -6.45 -13.92 -1.67
C GLY A 434 -7.25 -14.14 -2.96
N LEU A 435 -7.11 -13.24 -3.93
CA LEU A 435 -7.75 -13.36 -5.25
C LEU A 435 -7.24 -14.54 -6.06
N VAL A 436 -5.95 -14.86 -5.97
CA VAL A 436 -5.36 -16.05 -6.61
C VAL A 436 -6.02 -17.32 -6.04
N PHE A 437 -6.12 -17.46 -4.71
CA PHE A 437 -6.75 -18.61 -4.08
C PHE A 437 -8.25 -18.69 -4.39
N GLU A 438 -8.98 -17.58 -4.34
CA GLU A 438 -10.39 -17.50 -4.72
C GLU A 438 -10.62 -18.02 -6.15
N LYS A 439 -9.78 -17.58 -7.10
CA LYS A 439 -9.88 -17.99 -8.50
C LYS A 439 -9.48 -19.44 -8.74
N ILE A 440 -8.41 -19.91 -8.09
CA ILE A 440 -7.98 -21.32 -8.20
C ILE A 440 -9.06 -22.24 -7.63
N ASN A 441 -9.70 -21.86 -6.52
CA ASN A 441 -10.82 -22.60 -5.93
C ASN A 441 -12.14 -22.47 -6.73
N GLY A 442 -12.19 -21.57 -7.73
CA GLY A 442 -13.34 -21.40 -8.60
C GLY A 442 -14.60 -20.88 -7.92
N TYR A 443 -14.45 -20.03 -6.89
CA TYR A 443 -15.57 -19.47 -6.11
C TYR A 443 -16.46 -20.51 -5.41
N LYS A 444 -15.94 -21.72 -5.17
CA LYS A 444 -16.65 -22.77 -4.44
C LYS A 444 -16.74 -22.42 -2.95
N ASP A 445 -17.72 -23.00 -2.25
CA ASP A 445 -17.92 -22.85 -0.79
C ASP A 445 -18.11 -21.41 -0.27
N GLY A 446 -18.44 -20.45 -1.14
CA GLY A 446 -18.58 -19.05 -0.76
C GLY A 446 -17.25 -18.41 -0.34
N SER A 447 -16.12 -18.99 -0.73
CA SER A 447 -14.77 -18.48 -0.42
C SER A 447 -14.46 -17.23 -1.25
N VAL A 448 -15.13 -16.13 -0.93
CA VAL A 448 -14.90 -14.79 -1.50
C VAL A 448 -13.93 -14.05 -0.59
N TYR A 449 -12.84 -13.55 -1.17
CA TYR A 449 -11.87 -12.75 -0.45
C TYR A 449 -12.54 -11.46 0.05
N THR A 450 -12.37 -11.18 1.35
CA THR A 450 -12.87 -9.94 1.95
C THR A 450 -11.81 -8.86 1.74
N PRO A 451 -12.16 -7.72 1.10
CA PRO A 451 -11.23 -6.62 0.87
C PRO A 451 -10.55 -6.12 2.16
N SER A 452 -9.28 -5.71 2.03
CA SER A 452 -8.44 -5.27 3.15
C SER A 452 -9.08 -4.13 3.96
N GLU A 453 -9.79 -3.23 3.31
CA GLU A 453 -10.45 -2.09 3.95
C GLU A 453 -11.53 -2.54 4.95
N ILE A 454 -12.24 -3.63 4.62
CA ILE A 454 -13.25 -4.21 5.50
C ILE A 454 -12.57 -4.92 6.67
N THR A 455 -11.51 -5.69 6.42
CA THR A 455 -10.78 -6.36 7.51
C THR A 455 -10.10 -5.37 8.45
N ASP A 456 -9.56 -4.27 7.92
CA ASP A 456 -8.95 -3.19 8.71
C ASP A 456 -9.99 -2.48 9.58
N TYR A 457 -11.16 -2.17 9.01
CA TYR A 457 -12.27 -1.60 9.76
C TYR A 457 -12.74 -2.54 10.87
N MET A 458 -12.92 -3.82 10.58
CA MET A 458 -13.32 -4.82 11.58
C MET A 458 -12.28 -4.93 12.69
N ALA A 459 -10.99 -5.05 12.35
CA ALA A 459 -9.91 -5.10 13.32
C ALA A 459 -9.87 -3.86 14.20
N LYS A 460 -9.96 -2.66 13.60
CA LYS A 460 -10.02 -1.39 14.33
C LYS A 460 -11.17 -1.36 15.33
N VAL A 461 -12.40 -1.62 14.87
CA VAL A 461 -13.60 -1.58 15.72
C VAL A 461 -13.53 -2.62 16.83
N THR A 462 -13.06 -3.84 16.53
CA THR A 462 -12.91 -4.89 17.54
C THR A 462 -11.88 -4.51 18.60
N LEU A 463 -10.71 -3.99 18.19
CA LEU A 463 -9.67 -3.57 19.12
C LEU A 463 -10.11 -2.36 19.95
N GLU A 464 -10.73 -1.35 19.34
CA GLU A 464 -11.27 -0.18 20.04
C GLU A 464 -12.30 -0.60 21.09
N ASN A 465 -13.27 -1.45 20.73
CA ASN A 465 -14.28 -1.94 21.67
C ASN A 465 -13.68 -2.77 22.81
N TYR A 466 -12.69 -3.63 22.51
CA TYR A 466 -12.00 -4.41 23.54
C TYR A 466 -11.27 -3.51 24.54
N ILE A 467 -10.48 -2.56 24.03
CA ILE A 467 -9.73 -1.61 24.87
C ILE A 467 -10.70 -0.78 25.72
N VAL A 468 -11.83 -0.32 25.16
CA VAL A 468 -12.85 0.43 25.89
C VAL A 468 -13.56 -0.43 26.95
N SER A 469 -13.68 -1.75 26.76
CA SER A 469 -14.30 -2.64 27.74
C SER A 469 -13.38 -3.06 28.90
N GLU A 470 -12.07 -2.92 28.73
CA GLU A 470 -11.05 -3.21 29.75
C GLU A 470 -10.68 -1.97 30.60
N VAL A 471 -11.25 -0.80 30.28
CA VAL A 471 -11.13 0.48 31.02
C VAL A 471 -12.44 0.77 31.74
#